data_AF-L0RUX8-F1
#
_entry.id   AF-L0RUX8-F1
#
_cell.length_a   1.000
_cell.length_b   1.000
_cell.length_c   1.000
_cell.angle_alpha   90.00
_cell.angle_beta   90.00
_cell.angle_gamma   90.00
#
_symmetry.space_group_name_H-M   'P 1'
#
loop_
_entity.id
_entity.type
_entity.pdbx_description
1 polymer ?
#
loop_
_entity_poly.entity_id
_entity_poly.type
_entity_poly.pdbx_seq_one_letter_code
_entity_poly.pdbx_strand_id
1 'polypeptide(L)'
;MKNTTMLEVASNLILSQPNNNFTFDEIFNEVEKELKEIWMKRFLVNNPNETYEKVREKRIGELYRLLTVDKKFLRNEDGTWCSKHKNV
;
A
#
# COMPACT_ATOMS: atom_id res chain seq x y z
N MET A 1 -2.01 -2.79 20.30
CA MET A 1 -1.65 -3.01 18.89
C MET A 1 -1.77 -1.70 18.15
N LYS A 2 -0.73 -1.27 17.42
CA LYS A 2 -0.81 -0.09 16.56
C LYS A 2 -1.77 -0.43 15.40
N ASN A 3 -2.85 0.31 15.23
CA ASN A 3 -3.78 0.12 14.11
C ASN A 3 -3.20 0.81 12.87
N THR A 4 -2.19 0.19 12.26
CA THR A 4 -1.57 0.71 11.03
C THR A 4 -2.45 0.43 9.82
N THR A 5 -2.60 1.42 8.94
CA THR A 5 -3.35 1.36 7.68
C THR A 5 -2.43 1.23 6.48
N MET A 6 -2.97 0.78 5.33
CA MET A 6 -2.19 0.68 4.08
C MET A 6 -1.55 2.02 3.68
N LEU A 7 -2.29 3.11 3.87
CA LEU A 7 -1.83 4.46 3.55
C LEU A 7 -0.68 4.90 4.45
N GLU A 8 -0.70 4.53 5.74
CA GLU A 8 0.39 4.84 6.67
C GLU A 8 1.67 4.07 6.32
N VAL A 9 1.57 2.76 6.02
CA VAL A 9 2.74 1.98 5.60
C VAL A 9 3.33 2.54 4.30
N ALA A 10 2.48 2.78 3.29
CA ALA A 10 2.92 3.36 2.03
C ALA A 10 3.53 4.77 2.21
N SER A 11 2.95 5.60 3.09
CA SER A 11 3.50 6.91 3.44
C SER A 11 4.87 6.79 4.08
N ASN A 12 5.04 5.85 5.02
CA ASN A 12 6.33 5.64 5.68
C ASN A 12 7.41 5.21 4.69
N LEU A 13 7.08 4.36 3.71
CA LEU A 13 8.02 3.94 2.67
C LEU A 13 8.40 5.10 1.75
N ILE A 14 7.41 5.78 1.15
CA ILE A 14 7.64 6.75 0.08
C ILE A 14 8.14 8.09 0.63
N LEU A 15 7.59 8.57 1.74
CA LEU A 15 7.89 9.90 2.27
C LEU A 15 9.19 9.93 3.09
N SER A 16 9.66 8.77 3.60
CA SER A 16 10.99 8.68 4.23
C SER A 16 12.15 8.73 3.22
N GLN A 17 11.86 8.51 1.93
CA GLN A 17 12.83 8.47 0.85
C GLN A 17 12.37 9.36 -0.33
N PRO A 18 12.28 10.69 -0.12
CA PRO A 18 11.62 11.60 -1.07
C PRO A 18 12.30 11.68 -2.45
N ASN A 19 13.55 11.24 -2.57
CA ASN A 19 14.32 11.24 -3.82
C ASN A 19 14.21 9.92 -4.60
N ASN A 20 13.57 8.90 -4.02
CA ASN A 20 13.42 7.59 -4.64
C ASN A 20 12.07 7.48 -5.36
N ASN A 21 12.07 6.68 -6.41
CA ASN A 21 10.88 6.25 -7.13
C ASN A 21 10.63 4.78 -6.79
N PHE A 22 9.38 4.42 -6.53
CA PHE A 22 8.98 3.06 -6.18
C PHE A 22 7.95 2.54 -7.17
N THR A 23 8.12 1.32 -7.65
CA THR A 23 7.06 0.62 -8.38
C THR A 23 5.87 0.38 -7.46
N PHE A 24 4.68 0.21 -8.05
CA PHE A 24 3.50 -0.14 -7.26
C PHE A 24 3.71 -1.47 -6.50
N ASP A 25 4.35 -2.44 -7.12
CA ASP A 25 4.60 -3.75 -6.51
C ASP A 25 5.52 -3.66 -5.29
N GLU A 26 6.58 -2.83 -5.34
CA GLU A 26 7.44 -2.58 -4.16
C GLU A 26 6.63 -2.00 -2.99
N ILE A 27 5.76 -1.02 -3.27
CA ILE A 27 4.91 -0.41 -2.25
C ILE A 27 3.92 -1.43 -1.69
N PHE A 28 3.25 -2.17 -2.57
CA PHE A 28 2.27 -3.17 -2.17
C PHE A 28 2.92 -4.30 -1.37
N ASN A 29 4.11 -4.75 -1.75
CA ASN A 29 4.82 -5.81 -1.04
C ASN A 29 5.17 -5.40 0.41
N GLU A 30 5.59 -4.15 0.64
CA GLU A 30 5.84 -3.68 2.01
C GLU A 30 4.54 -3.56 2.82
N VAL A 31 3.46 -3.05 2.19
CA VAL A 31 2.12 -3.01 2.80
C VAL A 31 1.61 -4.41 3.14
N GLU A 32 1.76 -5.36 2.22
CA GLU A 32 1.35 -6.76 2.37
C GLU A 32 2.12 -7.41 3.51
N LYS A 33 3.44 -7.24 3.56
CA LYS A 33 4.31 -7.77 4.62
C LYS A 33 3.89 -7.30 6.01
N GLU A 34 3.49 -6.04 6.18
CA GLU A 34 3.04 -5.52 7.48
C GLU A 34 1.62 -5.94 7.87
N LEU A 35 0.71 -6.01 6.88
CA LEU A 35 -0.73 -6.11 7.17
C LEU A 35 -1.35 -7.48 6.87
N LYS A 36 -0.62 -8.38 6.21
CA LYS A 36 -1.11 -9.72 5.83
C LYS A 36 -1.72 -10.48 7.00
N GLU A 37 -1.00 -10.57 8.12
CA GLU A 37 -1.48 -11.27 9.33
C GLU A 37 -2.78 -10.67 9.87
N ILE A 38 -2.91 -9.34 9.83
CA ILE A 38 -4.11 -8.63 10.29
C ILE A 38 -5.28 -8.94 9.35
N TRP A 39 -5.05 -8.92 8.03
CA TRP A 39 -6.08 -9.22 7.05
C TRP A 39 -6.54 -10.67 7.13
N MET A 40 -5.61 -11.62 7.26
CA MET A 40 -5.94 -13.03 7.43
C MET A 40 -6.82 -13.25 8.66
N LYS A 41 -6.43 -12.69 9.81
CA LYS A 41 -7.22 -12.79 11.05
C LYS A 41 -8.59 -12.14 10.95
N ARG A 42 -8.72 -11.01 10.26
CA ARG A 42 -10.00 -10.28 10.15
C ARG A 42 -10.96 -10.87 9.13
N PHE A 43 -10.45 -11.30 7.97
CA PHE A 43 -11.30 -11.64 6.82
C PHE A 43 -11.43 -13.15 6.57
N LEU A 44 -10.46 -13.97 6.98
CA LEU A 44 -10.49 -15.41 6.70
C LEU A 44 -11.07 -16.24 7.85
N VAL A 45 -10.91 -15.79 9.10
CA VAL A 45 -11.35 -16.56 10.28
C VAL A 45 -12.86 -16.84 10.27
N ASN A 46 -13.65 -15.91 9.75
CA ASN A 46 -15.12 -15.99 9.77
C ASN A 46 -15.74 -16.16 8.37
N ASN A 47 -14.94 -16.35 7.32
CA ASN A 47 -15.45 -16.42 5.95
C ASN A 47 -14.81 -17.58 5.17
N PRO A 48 -15.43 -18.78 5.19
CA PRO A 48 -14.84 -19.99 4.59
C PRO A 48 -14.71 -19.95 3.06
N ASN A 49 -15.40 -19.03 2.38
CA ASN A 49 -15.33 -18.86 0.92
C ASN A 49 -14.33 -17.77 0.48
N GLU A 50 -13.77 -17.03 1.43
CA GLU A 50 -12.76 -16.03 1.18
C GLU A 50 -11.38 -16.70 1.19
N THR A 51 -10.56 -16.42 0.19
CA THR A 51 -9.16 -16.86 0.14
C THR A 51 -8.26 -15.67 0.33
N TYR A 52 -7.01 -15.91 0.71
CA TYR A 52 -6.06 -14.82 0.85
C TYR A 52 -5.86 -14.07 -0.48
N GLU A 53 -5.88 -14.78 -1.61
CA GLU A 53 -5.73 -14.21 -2.95
C GLU A 53 -6.84 -13.22 -3.27
N LYS A 54 -8.10 -13.53 -2.93
CA LYS A 54 -9.24 -12.60 -3.10
C LYS A 54 -9.10 -11.36 -2.22
N VAL A 55 -8.64 -11.54 -0.99
CA VAL A 55 -8.35 -10.41 -0.09
C VAL A 55 -7.23 -9.56 -0.68
N ARG A 56 -6.14 -10.19 -1.14
CA ARG A 56 -4.98 -9.53 -1.74
C ARG A 56 -5.37 -8.71 -2.97
N GLU A 57 -6.14 -9.27 -3.89
CA GLU A 57 -6.65 -8.57 -5.09
C GLU A 57 -7.45 -7.32 -4.71
N LYS A 58 -8.37 -7.43 -3.74
CA LYS A 58 -9.13 -6.28 -3.22
C LYS A 58 -8.21 -5.20 -2.64
N ARG A 59 -7.17 -5.60 -1.88
CA ARG A 59 -6.21 -4.66 -1.27
C ARG A 59 -5.31 -3.99 -2.30
N ILE A 60 -4.94 -4.67 -3.38
CA ILE A 60 -4.20 -4.08 -4.51
C ILE A 60 -4.99 -2.91 -5.09
N GLY A 61 -6.26 -3.14 -5.47
CA GLY A 61 -7.11 -2.09 -6.04
C GLY A 61 -7.34 -0.93 -5.07
N GLU A 62 -7.53 -1.24 -3.78
CA GLU A 62 -7.71 -0.22 -2.76
C GLU A 62 -6.45 0.63 -2.52
N LEU A 63 -5.27 0.02 -2.41
CA LEU A 63 -4.01 0.74 -2.28
C LEU A 63 -3.75 1.62 -3.50
N TYR A 64 -3.94 1.08 -4.71
CA TYR A 64 -3.76 1.84 -5.94
C TYR A 64 -4.65 3.09 -5.96
N ARG A 65 -5.92 2.95 -5.55
CA ARG A 65 -6.85 4.07 -5.42
C ARG A 65 -6.36 5.07 -4.38
N LEU A 66 -5.93 4.62 -3.20
CA LEU A 66 -5.42 5.47 -2.12
C LEU A 66 -4.22 6.31 -2.57
N LEU A 67 -3.24 5.69 -3.23
CA LEU A 67 -2.06 6.38 -3.78
C LEU A 67 -2.46 7.42 -4.84
N THR A 68 -3.46 7.10 -5.67
CA THR A 68 -3.92 7.99 -6.75
C THR A 68 -4.64 9.23 -6.21
N VAL A 69 -5.43 9.10 -5.14
CA VAL A 69 -6.25 10.21 -4.62
C VAL A 69 -5.53 11.05 -3.56
N ASP A 70 -4.57 10.47 -2.84
CA ASP A 70 -3.84 11.20 -1.81
C ASP A 70 -2.80 12.14 -2.43
N LYS A 71 -2.91 13.43 -2.12
CA LYS A 71 -2.10 14.50 -2.71
C LYS A 71 -0.62 14.42 -2.34
N LYS A 72 -0.21 13.59 -1.38
CA LYS A 72 1.19 13.42 -0.98
C LYS A 72 2.00 12.61 -1.99
N PHE A 73 1.34 11.81 -2.82
CA PHE A 73 2.02 10.98 -3.81
C PHE A 73 1.91 11.57 -5.21
N LEU A 74 2.91 11.25 -6.03
CA LEU A 74 2.94 11.55 -7.45
C LEU A 74 3.22 10.26 -8.21
N ARG A 75 2.39 9.96 -9.21
CA ARG A 75 2.65 8.89 -10.17
C ARG A 75 3.45 9.47 -11.34
N ASN A 76 4.65 8.93 -11.54
CA ASN A 76 5.56 9.29 -12.61
C ASN A 76 5.08 8.68 -13.95
N GLU A 77 5.60 9.19 -15.07
CA GLU A 77 5.25 8.71 -16.41
C GLU A 77 5.66 7.25 -16.66
N ASP A 78 6.74 6.81 -16.01
CA ASP A 78 7.22 5.42 -16.05
C ASP A 78 6.36 4.45 -15.20
N GLY A 79 5.31 4.96 -14.55
CA GLY A 79 4.41 4.17 -13.71
C GLY A 79 4.87 3.97 -12.27
N THR A 80 6.05 4.49 -11.89
CA THR A 80 6.52 4.53 -10.51
C THR A 80 5.84 5.63 -9.70
N TRP A 81 6.00 5.60 -8.39
CA TRP A 81 5.45 6.57 -7.45
C TRP A 81 6.56 7.19 -6.61
N CYS A 82 6.41 8.47 -6.30
CA CYS A 82 7.32 9.18 -5.40
C CYS A 82 6.55 10.17 -4.51
N SER A 83 7.27 10.79 -3.56
CA SER A 83 6.76 11.92 -2.81
C SER A 83 6.51 13.10 -3.77
N LYS A 84 5.32 13.69 -3.71
CA LYS A 84 5.01 14.91 -4.47
C LYS A 84 5.89 16.09 -4.03
N HIS A 85 6.24 16.11 -2.74
CA HIS A 85 7.20 17.06 -2.20
C HIS A 85 8.59 16.41 -2.28
N LYS A 86 9.18 16.40 -3.48
CA LYS A 86 10.62 16.19 -3.59
C LYS A 86 11.29 17.37 -2.87
N ASN A 87 12.24 17.11 -1.98
CA ASN A 87 13.09 18.16 -1.44
C ASN A 87 13.96 18.64 -2.62
N VAL A 88 13.52 19.71 -3.28
CA VAL A 88 14.30 20.45 -4.28
C VAL A 88 15.23 21.40 -3.55
#